data_AF-S2SFB4-F1
#
_entry.id   AF-S2SFB4-F1
#
_cell.length_a   1.000
_cell.length_b   1.000
_cell.length_c   1.000
_cell.angle_alpha   90.00
_cell.angle_beta   90.00
_cell.angle_gamma   90.00
#
_symmetry.space_group_name_H-M   'P 1'
#
loop_
_entity.id
_entity.type
_entity.pdbx_description
1 polymer ?
#
loop_
_entity_poly.entity_id
_entity_poly.type
_entity_poly.pdbx_seq_one_letter_code
_entity_poly.pdbx_strand_id
1 'polypeptide(L)'
;HANFPVALANLFEVDGSRPTWAKPFVRTQTRAGTRIAIVGFTAPFFLTYRPNGWQVKTVADVFPDILKQLSGTYDVLIVLSHLGIEADRHLAKQYPEIDVVIGGHTHHLLADGELHGTTLLTAAEKYGHYVGKVTLTLDDQHQIITRQAETFKTELMQAAAADPREIQGYESKGIALLKQHQVARLPKQLSIKYDGPSPLLDLGLEALADGAQVDAAILNAGLFLMPLGPGVVTQADLLTCLPHPMHLLKVTLSGKELWRLIMEMEKNRMFLRHFHMIGMSFRGKIFGDIGYRGISVNREKRVVLWHGKPLVPEEQYTFVTVDNFLFIPFFPTIEIMGSNELLFPKLLRNVVGEYLAQKYPL
;
A
#
# COMPACT_ATOMS: atom_id res chain seq x y z
N HIS A 1 1.04 -10.83 18.24
CA HIS A 1 -0.27 -11.26 18.77
C HIS A 1 -1.08 -10.03 19.14
N ALA A 2 -2.33 -9.93 18.68
CA ALA A 2 -3.26 -8.88 19.13
C ALA A 2 -3.89 -9.32 20.46
N ASN A 3 -3.95 -8.41 21.44
CA ASN A 3 -4.64 -8.62 22.72
C ASN A 3 -6.10 -8.11 22.68
N PHE A 4 -6.63 -7.89 21.49
CA PHE A 4 -7.99 -7.42 21.22
C PHE A 4 -8.59 -8.20 20.03
N PRO A 5 -9.93 -8.29 19.92
CA PRO A 5 -10.57 -8.98 18.83
C PRO A 5 -10.40 -8.24 17.50
N VAL A 6 -10.22 -8.98 16.40
CA VAL A 6 -10.13 -8.43 15.04
C VAL A 6 -11.45 -8.69 14.32
N ALA A 7 -12.27 -7.64 14.15
CA ALA A 7 -13.47 -7.71 13.32
C ALA A 7 -13.07 -7.58 11.84
N LEU A 8 -13.31 -8.62 11.04
CA LEU A 8 -13.06 -8.63 9.60
C LEU A 8 -13.95 -9.68 8.91
N ALA A 9 -15.00 -9.19 8.25
CA ALA A 9 -16.11 -9.98 7.73
C ALA A 9 -15.92 -10.47 6.29
N ASN A 10 -15.10 -9.80 5.49
CA ASN A 10 -15.01 -10.09 4.06
C ASN A 10 -13.67 -10.69 3.62
N LEU A 11 -12.81 -11.10 4.56
CA LEU A 11 -11.56 -11.83 4.29
C LEU A 11 -11.70 -13.32 4.62
N PHE A 12 -11.22 -14.17 3.71
CA PHE A 12 -11.31 -15.63 3.76
C PHE A 12 -9.97 -16.27 3.39
N GLU A 13 -9.76 -17.48 3.86
CA GLU A 13 -8.70 -18.38 3.39
C GLU A 13 -9.05 -18.90 1.98
N VAL A 14 -8.08 -19.53 1.30
CA VAL A 14 -8.28 -20.06 -0.07
C VAL A 14 -9.38 -21.13 -0.13
N ASP A 15 -9.56 -21.90 0.96
CA ASP A 15 -10.60 -22.93 1.08
C ASP A 15 -12.01 -22.35 1.37
N GLY A 16 -12.13 -21.02 1.48
CA GLY A 16 -13.38 -20.33 1.75
C GLY A 16 -13.74 -20.23 3.23
N SER A 17 -12.95 -20.80 4.14
CA SER A 17 -13.08 -20.58 5.58
C SER A 17 -12.61 -19.17 5.97
N ARG A 18 -12.91 -18.72 7.19
CA ARG A 18 -12.40 -17.45 7.71
C ARG A 18 -11.11 -17.69 8.50
N PRO A 19 -10.08 -16.82 8.38
CA PRO A 19 -8.90 -16.94 9.22
C PRO A 19 -9.27 -16.98 10.71
N THR A 20 -8.63 -17.87 11.47
CA THR A 20 -9.01 -18.14 12.88
C THR A 20 -8.87 -16.92 13.80
N TRP A 21 -8.03 -15.95 13.42
CA TRP A 21 -7.84 -14.68 14.11
C TRP A 21 -8.88 -13.62 13.75
N ALA A 22 -9.63 -13.80 12.66
CA ALA A 22 -10.64 -12.86 12.17
C ALA A 22 -12.06 -13.28 12.61
N LYS A 23 -12.80 -12.37 13.23
CA LYS A 23 -14.20 -12.56 13.57
C LYS A 23 -15.09 -11.84 12.56
N PRO A 24 -16.20 -12.43 12.09
CA PRO A 24 -17.11 -11.74 11.18
C PRO A 24 -17.71 -10.48 11.82
N PHE A 25 -17.96 -10.54 13.14
CA PHE A 25 -18.35 -9.40 13.95
C PHE A 25 -17.92 -9.63 15.40
N VAL A 26 -17.88 -8.54 16.17
CA VAL A 26 -17.62 -8.54 17.61
C VAL A 26 -18.85 -8.00 18.32
N ARG A 27 -19.27 -8.67 19.39
CA ARG A 27 -20.31 -8.17 20.28
C ARG A 27 -19.69 -7.69 21.57
N THR A 28 -20.15 -6.56 22.07
CA THR A 28 -19.78 -6.03 23.39
C THR A 28 -20.99 -5.37 24.04
N GLN A 29 -20.89 -5.03 25.31
CA GLN A 29 -21.96 -4.41 26.07
C GLN A 29 -21.40 -3.28 26.93
N THR A 30 -22.13 -2.17 27.00
CA THR A 30 -21.78 -1.08 27.92
C THR A 30 -22.12 -1.47 29.36
N ARG A 31 -21.64 -0.71 30.34
CA ARG A 31 -22.01 -0.90 31.75
C ARG A 31 -23.52 -0.73 32.00
N ALA A 32 -24.20 0.05 31.17
CA ALA A 32 -25.64 0.29 31.24
C ALA A 32 -26.47 -0.79 30.52
N GLY A 33 -25.82 -1.80 29.94
CA GLY A 33 -26.51 -2.91 29.28
C GLY A 33 -26.73 -2.76 27.78
N THR A 34 -26.39 -1.61 27.17
CA THR A 34 -26.49 -1.41 25.71
C THR A 34 -25.61 -2.40 24.95
N ARG A 35 -26.21 -3.18 24.06
CA ARG A 35 -25.56 -4.20 23.24
C ARG A 35 -25.02 -3.55 21.96
N ILE A 36 -23.74 -3.72 21.70
CA ILE A 36 -23.06 -3.14 20.54
C ILE A 36 -22.54 -4.28 19.65
N ALA A 37 -22.87 -4.23 18.36
CA ALA A 37 -22.29 -5.08 17.34
C ALA A 37 -21.28 -4.27 16.50
N ILE A 38 -20.13 -4.87 16.23
CA ILE A 38 -19.05 -4.26 15.45
C ILE A 38 -18.70 -5.18 14.28
N VAL A 39 -18.89 -4.72 13.05
CA VAL A 39 -18.58 -5.47 11.82
C VAL A 39 -17.42 -4.77 11.12
N GLY A 40 -16.40 -5.51 10.69
CA GLY A 40 -15.24 -4.93 10.03
C GLY A 40 -15.15 -5.29 8.55
N PHE A 41 -14.77 -4.34 7.70
CA PHE A 41 -14.58 -4.56 6.27
C PHE A 41 -13.25 -4.01 5.76
N THR A 42 -12.69 -4.68 4.76
CA THR A 42 -11.53 -4.19 3.99
C THR A 42 -11.86 -4.05 2.52
N ALA A 43 -11.25 -3.08 1.83
CA ALA A 43 -11.43 -2.90 0.39
C ALA A 43 -11.07 -4.20 -0.37
N PRO A 44 -11.92 -4.66 -1.32
CA PRO A 44 -11.74 -5.94 -1.98
C PRO A 44 -10.66 -5.90 -3.10
N PHE A 45 -9.40 -5.65 -2.73
CA PHE A 45 -8.26 -5.65 -3.66
C PHE A 45 -7.84 -7.08 -4.04
N PHE A 46 -8.59 -7.72 -4.93
CA PHE A 46 -8.39 -9.13 -5.30
C PHE A 46 -6.96 -9.46 -5.77
N LEU A 47 -6.31 -8.54 -6.49
CA LEU A 47 -4.95 -8.72 -7.03
C LEU A 47 -3.86 -8.77 -5.95
N THR A 48 -4.11 -8.19 -4.76
CA THR A 48 -3.12 -8.15 -3.67
C THR A 48 -3.38 -9.20 -2.59
N TYR A 49 -4.64 -9.58 -2.35
CA TYR A 49 -4.98 -10.59 -1.34
C TYR A 49 -4.62 -12.01 -1.78
N ARG A 50 -4.93 -12.41 -3.03
CA ARG A 50 -4.72 -13.78 -3.51
C ARG A 50 -3.26 -14.25 -3.42
N PRO A 51 -2.26 -13.45 -3.82
CA PRO A 51 -0.85 -13.84 -3.66
C PRO A 51 -0.42 -14.03 -2.20
N ASN A 52 -1.14 -13.45 -1.23
CA ASN A 52 -0.90 -13.63 0.20
C ASN A 52 -1.69 -14.81 0.80
N GLY A 53 -2.33 -15.64 -0.03
CA GLY A 53 -3.11 -16.79 0.42
C GLY A 53 -4.51 -16.45 0.92
N TRP A 54 -5.01 -15.25 0.62
CA TRP A 54 -6.35 -14.82 1.04
C TRP A 54 -7.27 -14.52 -0.13
N GLN A 55 -8.55 -14.74 0.11
CA GLN A 55 -9.63 -14.28 -0.74
C GLN A 55 -10.39 -13.17 -0.04
N VAL A 56 -10.75 -12.14 -0.77
CA VAL A 56 -11.62 -11.07 -0.27
C VAL A 56 -12.93 -11.11 -1.04
N LYS A 57 -14.05 -10.82 -0.39
CA LYS A 57 -15.38 -10.69 -1.01
C LYS A 57 -15.87 -9.25 -0.93
N THR A 58 -16.87 -8.90 -1.73
CA THR A 58 -17.49 -7.58 -1.62
C THR A 58 -18.35 -7.52 -0.35
N VAL A 59 -18.67 -6.31 0.11
CA VAL A 59 -19.57 -6.14 1.27
C VAL A 59 -20.96 -6.70 0.97
N ALA A 60 -21.46 -6.50 -0.26
CA ALA A 60 -22.75 -7.00 -0.70
C ALA A 60 -22.86 -8.54 -0.60
N ASP A 61 -21.76 -9.26 -0.83
CA ASP A 61 -21.73 -10.73 -0.77
C ASP A 61 -21.79 -11.30 0.66
N VAL A 62 -21.46 -10.50 1.69
CA VAL A 62 -21.27 -11.02 3.06
C VAL A 62 -22.16 -10.34 4.09
N PHE A 63 -22.49 -9.06 3.91
CA PHE A 63 -23.14 -8.27 4.95
C PHE A 63 -24.61 -8.65 5.19
N PRO A 64 -25.42 -9.00 4.17
CA PRO A 64 -26.79 -9.46 4.39
C PRO A 64 -26.90 -10.66 5.33
N ASP A 65 -26.02 -11.65 5.19
CA ASP A 65 -26.00 -12.83 6.06
C ASP A 65 -25.55 -12.48 7.49
N ILE A 66 -24.65 -11.51 7.64
CA ILE A 66 -24.23 -10.99 8.94
C ILE A 66 -25.37 -10.24 9.62
N LEU A 67 -26.09 -9.37 8.90
CA LEU A 67 -27.25 -8.66 9.42
C LEU A 67 -28.34 -9.64 9.89
N LYS A 68 -28.57 -10.72 9.13
CA LYS A 68 -29.49 -11.80 9.53
C LYS A 68 -29.05 -12.47 10.84
N GLN A 69 -27.75 -12.72 11.04
CA GLN A 69 -27.20 -13.28 12.28
C GLN A 69 -27.24 -12.30 13.46
N LEU A 70 -27.22 -10.99 13.18
CA LEU A 70 -27.24 -9.93 14.17
C LEU A 70 -28.66 -9.49 14.56
N SER A 71 -29.67 -9.79 13.76
CA SER A 71 -31.06 -9.37 13.96
C SER A 71 -31.56 -9.61 15.39
N GLY A 72 -32.02 -8.54 16.06
CA GLY A 72 -32.52 -8.58 17.44
C GLY A 72 -31.45 -8.75 18.54
N THR A 73 -30.17 -8.84 18.18
CA THR A 73 -29.07 -9.12 19.13
C THR A 73 -28.22 -7.91 19.50
N TYR A 74 -28.51 -6.73 18.96
CA TYR A 74 -27.80 -5.48 19.23
C TYR A 74 -28.77 -4.30 19.36
N ASP A 75 -28.28 -3.23 19.99
CA ASP A 75 -28.96 -1.93 20.09
C ASP A 75 -28.22 -0.86 19.25
N VAL A 76 -26.91 -1.02 19.07
CA VAL A 76 -26.08 -0.17 18.19
C VAL A 76 -25.24 -1.02 17.23
N LEU A 77 -25.28 -0.71 15.93
CA LEU A 77 -24.42 -1.32 14.91
C LEU A 77 -23.33 -0.36 14.44
N ILE A 78 -22.08 -0.76 14.65
CA ILE A 78 -20.89 -0.04 14.20
C ILE A 78 -20.23 -0.82 13.06
N VAL A 79 -19.92 -0.13 11.97
CA VAL A 79 -19.05 -0.66 10.91
C VAL A 79 -17.66 -0.04 11.02
N LEU A 80 -16.64 -0.87 11.24
CA LEU A 80 -15.24 -0.50 11.08
C LEU A 80 -14.84 -0.68 9.62
N SER A 81 -14.77 0.41 8.87
CA SER A 81 -14.57 0.37 7.42
C SER A 81 -13.15 0.76 7.03
N HIS A 82 -12.52 -0.10 6.23
CA HIS A 82 -11.35 0.25 5.42
C HIS A 82 -11.69 0.18 3.92
N LEU A 83 -12.86 0.71 3.53
CA LEU A 83 -13.36 0.72 2.15
C LEU A 83 -13.11 2.05 1.44
N GLY A 84 -13.07 3.16 2.18
CA GLY A 84 -12.91 4.51 1.66
C GLY A 84 -14.24 5.27 1.62
N ILE A 85 -14.16 6.61 1.66
CA ILE A 85 -15.31 7.49 1.90
C ILE A 85 -16.50 7.26 0.95
N GLU A 86 -16.28 7.09 -0.35
CA GLU A 86 -17.38 6.89 -1.29
C GLU A 86 -18.09 5.55 -1.08
N ALA A 87 -17.33 4.51 -0.73
CA ALA A 87 -17.90 3.22 -0.36
C ALA A 87 -18.66 3.30 0.97
N ASP A 88 -18.16 4.08 1.94
CA ASP A 88 -18.80 4.29 3.24
C ASP A 88 -20.14 5.03 3.09
N ARG A 89 -20.19 6.07 2.23
CA ARG A 89 -21.42 6.79 1.88
C ARG A 89 -22.44 5.86 1.19
N HIS A 90 -21.97 5.03 0.27
CA HIS A 90 -22.82 4.04 -0.39
C HIS A 90 -23.37 3.01 0.62
N LEU A 91 -22.52 2.54 1.53
CA LEU A 91 -22.88 1.58 2.57
C LEU A 91 -23.98 2.12 3.48
N ALA A 92 -23.82 3.36 3.97
CA ALA A 92 -24.81 4.03 4.82
C ALA A 92 -26.17 4.20 4.10
N LYS A 93 -26.16 4.49 2.81
CA LYS A 93 -27.39 4.58 2.01
C LYS A 93 -28.05 3.22 1.80
N GLN A 94 -27.27 2.16 1.60
CA GLN A 94 -27.79 0.83 1.28
C GLN A 94 -28.28 0.06 2.50
N TYR A 95 -27.66 0.28 3.67
CA TYR A 95 -27.93 -0.47 4.90
C TYR A 95 -28.27 0.50 6.05
N PRO A 96 -29.54 0.97 6.12
CA PRO A 96 -29.99 1.92 7.15
C PRO A 96 -29.93 1.37 8.59
N GLU A 97 -29.69 0.07 8.75
CA GLU A 97 -29.44 -0.59 10.04
C GLU A 97 -28.11 -0.19 10.69
N ILE A 98 -27.19 0.45 9.95
CA ILE A 98 -25.92 0.92 10.47
C ILE A 98 -26.12 2.24 11.22
N ASP A 99 -25.66 2.32 12.46
CA ASP A 99 -25.71 3.56 13.24
C ASP A 99 -24.47 4.43 13.04
N VAL A 100 -23.29 3.80 12.99
CA VAL A 100 -22.00 4.50 12.88
C VAL A 100 -21.07 3.76 11.92
N VAL A 101 -20.44 4.51 11.03
CA VAL A 101 -19.28 4.04 10.25
C VAL A 101 -18.04 4.74 10.77
N ILE A 102 -17.04 3.94 11.18
CA ILE A 102 -15.69 4.42 11.49
C ILE A 102 -14.82 4.06 10.30
N GLY A 103 -14.64 5.04 9.41
CA GLY A 103 -14.01 4.90 8.10
C GLY A 103 -12.49 5.06 8.12
N GLY A 104 -11.89 4.66 7.01
CA GLY A 104 -10.44 4.66 6.77
C GLY A 104 -10.10 4.67 5.28
N HIS A 105 -8.95 4.10 4.92
CA HIS A 105 -8.47 3.92 3.54
C HIS A 105 -8.08 5.20 2.78
N THR A 106 -8.99 6.16 2.60
CA THR A 106 -8.74 7.37 1.78
C THR A 106 -8.10 8.53 2.55
N HIS A 107 -7.82 8.34 3.84
CA HIS A 107 -7.16 9.33 4.72
C HIS A 107 -7.88 10.70 4.81
N HIS A 108 -9.19 10.71 4.64
CA HIS A 108 -10.01 11.91 4.78
C HIS A 108 -10.25 12.22 6.26
N LEU A 109 -10.50 13.50 6.55
CA LEU A 109 -10.90 13.97 7.88
C LEU A 109 -12.37 14.37 7.83
N LEU A 110 -13.19 13.80 8.71
CA LEU A 110 -14.55 14.26 8.99
C LEU A 110 -14.56 14.87 10.38
N ALA A 111 -14.22 16.16 10.47
CA ALA A 111 -13.93 16.81 11.75
C ALA A 111 -15.10 16.70 12.75
N ASP A 112 -16.33 16.84 12.26
CA ASP A 112 -17.58 16.77 13.04
C ASP A 112 -18.45 15.55 12.65
N GLY A 113 -17.86 14.60 11.90
CA GLY A 113 -18.58 13.52 11.23
C GLY A 113 -19.41 13.97 10.02
N GLU A 114 -20.04 13.02 9.34
CA GLU A 114 -20.92 13.26 8.21
C GLU A 114 -22.18 12.39 8.34
N LEU A 115 -23.36 13.00 8.46
CA LEU A 115 -24.61 12.26 8.65
C LEU A 115 -25.24 11.88 7.30
N HIS A 116 -25.43 10.58 7.06
CA HIS A 116 -26.14 10.03 5.89
C HIS A 116 -27.41 9.32 6.36
N GLY A 117 -28.55 9.98 6.22
CA GLY A 117 -29.80 9.48 6.79
C GLY A 117 -29.70 9.38 8.31
N THR A 118 -29.76 8.17 8.85
CA THR A 118 -29.59 7.87 10.28
C THR A 118 -28.17 7.44 10.65
N THR A 119 -27.29 7.22 9.68
CA THR A 119 -25.93 6.71 9.90
C THR A 119 -24.92 7.84 10.03
N LEU A 120 -24.12 7.84 11.10
CA LEU A 120 -23.02 8.79 11.30
C LEU A 120 -21.71 8.23 10.74
N LEU A 121 -21.16 8.84 9.69
CA LEU A 121 -19.84 8.52 9.15
C LEU A 121 -18.78 9.34 9.89
N THR A 122 -17.63 8.72 10.15
CA THR A 122 -16.52 9.33 10.89
C THR A 122 -15.19 8.89 10.29
N ALA A 123 -14.19 9.78 10.32
CA ALA A 123 -12.82 9.45 9.93
C ALA A 123 -11.84 10.46 10.55
N ALA A 124 -10.70 9.96 11.02
CA ALA A 124 -9.68 10.74 11.74
C ALA A 124 -8.36 10.84 10.95
N GLU A 125 -8.45 11.12 9.64
CA GLU A 125 -7.29 11.31 8.75
C GLU A 125 -6.31 10.11 8.75
N LYS A 126 -5.02 10.35 8.98
CA LYS A 126 -3.92 9.37 8.92
C LYS A 126 -2.82 9.72 9.92
N TYR A 127 -1.87 8.81 10.08
CA TYR A 127 -0.64 8.98 10.86
C TYR A 127 -0.84 9.39 12.33
N GLY A 128 -2.05 9.17 12.87
CA GLY A 128 -2.39 9.58 14.22
C GLY A 128 -2.40 11.10 14.40
N HIS A 129 -2.57 11.90 13.34
CA HIS A 129 -2.72 13.36 13.47
C HIS A 129 -3.97 13.76 14.25
N TYR A 130 -5.02 12.94 14.18
CA TYR A 130 -6.27 13.14 14.89
C TYR A 130 -6.68 11.88 15.65
N VAL A 131 -7.37 12.08 16.76
CA VAL A 131 -8.17 11.05 17.45
C VAL A 131 -9.64 11.48 17.36
N GLY A 132 -10.49 10.56 16.92
CA GLY A 132 -11.94 10.80 16.85
C GLY A 132 -12.66 10.38 18.13
N LYS A 133 -13.72 11.12 18.48
CA LYS A 133 -14.66 10.77 19.54
C LYS A 133 -16.07 10.77 18.95
N VAL A 134 -16.79 9.68 19.17
CA VAL A 134 -18.20 9.54 18.80
C VAL A 134 -19.02 9.46 20.08
N THR A 135 -20.02 10.32 20.19
CA THR A 135 -20.96 10.35 21.31
C THR A 135 -22.34 9.99 20.78
N LEU A 136 -22.89 8.90 21.31
CA LEU A 136 -24.27 8.47 21.07
C LEU A 136 -25.06 8.66 22.37
N THR A 137 -26.18 9.37 22.30
CA THR A 137 -27.14 9.45 23.42
C THR A 137 -28.27 8.48 23.15
N LEU A 138 -28.60 7.63 24.11
CA LEU A 138 -29.65 6.63 24.00
C LEU A 138 -30.72 6.84 25.08
N ASP A 139 -31.94 6.42 24.81
CA ASP A 139 -33.03 6.38 25.81
C ASP A 139 -32.96 5.11 26.70
N ASP A 140 -33.92 4.99 27.63
CA ASP A 140 -34.04 3.84 28.54
C ASP A 140 -34.38 2.52 27.81
N GLN A 141 -34.84 2.60 26.56
CA GLN A 141 -35.08 1.45 25.67
C GLN A 141 -33.88 1.18 24.76
N HIS A 142 -32.73 1.81 25.04
CA HIS A 142 -31.50 1.72 24.27
C HIS A 142 -31.66 2.12 22.80
N GLN A 143 -32.58 3.03 22.48
CA GLN A 143 -32.71 3.62 21.15
C GLN A 143 -31.89 4.90 21.05
N ILE A 144 -31.20 5.11 19.93
CA ILE A 144 -30.35 6.29 19.73
C ILE A 144 -31.19 7.54 19.50
N ILE A 145 -31.03 8.53 20.38
CA ILE A 145 -31.64 9.86 20.31
C ILE A 145 -30.76 10.82 19.51
N THR A 146 -29.47 10.89 19.83
CA THR A 146 -28.52 11.82 19.16
C THR A 146 -27.21 11.15 18.82
N ARG A 147 -26.57 11.66 17.76
CA ARG A 147 -25.29 11.21 17.23
C ARG A 147 -24.41 12.43 17.02
N GLN A 148 -23.22 12.44 17.61
CA GLN A 148 -22.25 13.50 17.46
C GLN A 148 -20.85 12.91 17.28
N ALA A 149 -20.04 13.51 16.41
CA ALA A 149 -18.63 13.20 16.28
C ALA A 149 -17.81 14.48 16.39
N GLU A 150 -16.60 14.34 16.90
CA GLU A 150 -15.60 15.40 16.95
C GLU A 150 -14.21 14.77 16.82
N THR A 151 -13.25 15.52 16.30
CA THR A 151 -11.85 15.08 16.18
C THR A 151 -10.92 16.02 16.91
N PHE A 152 -9.87 15.46 17.49
CA PHE A 152 -8.89 16.20 18.26
C PHE A 152 -7.52 16.02 17.64
N LYS A 153 -6.86 17.12 17.33
CA LYS A 153 -5.47 17.14 16.89
C LYS A 153 -4.56 16.60 17.99
N THR A 154 -3.84 15.53 17.70
CA THR A 154 -2.91 14.91 18.67
C THR A 154 -1.70 15.79 18.95
N GLU A 155 -1.29 16.64 18.00
CA GLU A 155 -0.24 17.65 18.21
C GLU A 155 -0.56 18.63 19.35
N LEU A 156 -1.85 18.81 19.68
CA LEU A 156 -2.30 19.69 20.77
C LEU A 156 -2.48 18.93 22.10
N MET A 157 -2.34 17.61 22.09
CA MET A 157 -2.46 16.79 23.29
C MET A 157 -1.16 16.77 24.08
N GLN A 158 -1.28 16.65 25.40
CA GLN A 158 -0.12 16.51 26.26
C GLN A 158 0.48 15.10 26.08
N ALA A 159 1.71 15.04 25.54
CA ALA A 159 2.48 13.80 25.48
C ALA A 159 2.84 13.33 26.91
N ALA A 160 2.82 12.03 27.15
CA ALA A 160 3.30 11.48 28.40
C ALA A 160 4.84 11.52 28.43
N ALA A 161 5.42 11.68 29.63
CA ALA A 161 6.87 11.78 29.79
C ALA A 161 7.63 10.50 29.34
N ALA A 162 6.92 9.39 29.16
CA ALA A 162 7.48 8.13 28.67
C ALA A 162 7.55 8.06 27.14
N ASP A 163 6.70 8.79 26.41
CA ASP A 163 6.49 8.60 24.96
C ASP A 163 7.79 8.76 24.14
N PRO A 164 8.63 9.79 24.34
CA PRO A 164 9.85 9.95 23.54
C PRO A 164 10.83 8.79 23.74
N ARG A 165 10.93 8.26 24.97
CA ARG A 165 11.81 7.13 25.29
C ARG A 165 11.29 5.84 24.67
N GLU A 166 9.98 5.63 24.69
CA GLU A 166 9.37 4.46 24.06
C GLU A 166 9.55 4.48 22.53
N ILE A 167 9.26 5.61 21.89
CA ILE A 167 9.44 5.80 20.43
C ILE A 167 10.90 5.54 20.03
N GLN A 168 11.85 6.19 20.70
CA GLN A 168 13.28 6.00 20.43
C GLN A 168 13.72 4.56 20.71
N GLY A 169 13.16 3.92 21.73
CA GLY A 169 13.41 2.53 22.08
C GLY A 169 13.01 1.56 20.97
N TYR A 170 11.82 1.74 20.38
CA TYR A 170 11.39 0.93 19.24
C TYR A 170 12.25 1.14 18.00
N GLU A 171 12.55 2.40 17.65
CA GLU A 171 13.40 2.73 16.51
C GLU A 171 14.80 2.12 16.65
N SER A 172 15.45 2.36 17.80
CA SER A 172 16.80 1.86 18.08
C SER A 172 16.87 0.33 18.03
N LYS A 173 15.87 -0.34 18.62
CA LYS A 173 15.77 -1.81 18.60
C LYS A 173 15.60 -2.33 17.18
N GLY A 174 14.71 -1.72 16.38
CA GLY A 174 14.49 -2.12 14.99
C GLY A 174 15.74 -1.99 14.13
N ILE A 175 16.42 -0.84 14.21
CA ILE A 175 17.68 -0.61 13.48
C ILE A 175 18.78 -1.57 13.95
N ALA A 176 18.89 -1.82 15.25
CA ALA A 176 19.88 -2.76 15.78
C ALA A 176 19.68 -4.18 15.22
N LEU A 177 18.44 -4.67 15.15
CA LEU A 177 18.11 -5.97 14.55
C LEU A 177 18.50 -6.02 13.07
N LEU A 178 18.17 -4.99 12.29
CA LEU A 178 18.51 -4.92 10.87
C LEU A 178 20.02 -4.86 10.62
N LYS A 179 20.78 -4.20 11.50
CA LYS A 179 22.26 -4.14 11.42
C LYS A 179 22.93 -5.49 11.65
N GLN A 180 22.31 -6.40 12.40
CA GLN A 180 22.85 -7.75 12.63
C GLN A 180 22.85 -8.59 11.34
N HIS A 181 21.98 -8.27 10.39
CA HIS A 181 21.88 -8.97 9.11
C HIS A 181 22.78 -8.31 8.06
N GLN A 182 24.00 -8.82 7.94
CA GLN A 182 24.94 -8.46 6.87
C GLN A 182 24.49 -9.13 5.56
N VAL A 183 24.48 -8.36 4.46
CA VAL A 183 23.92 -8.78 3.17
C VAL A 183 25.02 -9.03 2.14
N ALA A 184 25.95 -8.09 1.99
CA ALA A 184 26.97 -8.11 0.94
C ALA A 184 28.20 -7.29 1.34
N ARG A 185 29.34 -7.48 0.66
CA ARG A 185 30.54 -6.64 0.82
C ARG A 185 30.89 -5.91 -0.48
N LEU A 186 30.56 -4.63 -0.56
CA LEU A 186 30.79 -3.82 -1.75
C LEU A 186 32.27 -3.44 -1.91
N PRO A 187 32.89 -3.67 -3.08
CA PRO A 187 34.29 -3.30 -3.31
C PRO A 187 34.47 -1.79 -3.54
N LYS A 188 33.41 -1.09 -3.91
CA LYS A 188 33.38 0.36 -4.17
C LYS A 188 31.99 0.91 -3.91
N GLN A 189 31.89 2.23 -3.78
CA GLN A 189 30.59 2.90 -3.65
C GLN A 189 29.73 2.69 -4.91
N LEU A 190 28.44 2.43 -4.69
CA LEU A 190 27.40 2.51 -5.72
C LEU A 190 26.69 3.86 -5.57
N SER A 191 26.98 4.78 -6.49
CA SER A 191 26.39 6.11 -6.49
C SER A 191 24.99 6.12 -7.10
N ILE A 192 24.17 7.07 -6.64
CA ILE A 192 22.85 7.38 -7.20
C ILE A 192 22.85 8.80 -7.76
N LYS A 193 22.37 8.97 -8.99
CA LYS A 193 22.06 10.26 -9.59
C LYS A 193 20.61 10.26 -10.08
N TYR A 194 19.93 11.39 -9.92
CA TYR A 194 18.50 11.50 -10.23
C TYR A 194 18.21 12.06 -11.63
N ASP A 195 19.22 12.48 -12.38
CA ASP A 195 19.11 13.12 -13.69
C ASP A 195 20.21 12.70 -14.69
N GLY A 196 20.86 11.56 -14.45
CA GLY A 196 21.95 11.07 -15.29
C GLY A 196 22.43 9.66 -14.90
N PRO A 197 23.61 9.23 -15.40
CA PRO A 197 24.15 7.89 -15.16
C PRO A 197 24.26 7.55 -13.67
N SER A 198 23.74 6.40 -13.28
CA SER A 198 23.51 6.04 -11.87
C SER A 198 23.77 4.55 -11.65
N PRO A 199 25.00 4.16 -11.24
CA PRO A 199 25.37 2.76 -11.04
C PRO A 199 24.44 1.98 -10.10
N LEU A 200 23.87 2.63 -9.09
CA LEU A 200 22.93 1.99 -8.18
C LEU A 200 21.57 1.73 -8.83
N LEU A 201 21.10 2.63 -9.70
CA LEU A 201 19.89 2.41 -10.50
C LEU A 201 20.10 1.25 -11.48
N ASP A 202 21.25 1.22 -12.16
CA ASP A 202 21.61 0.15 -13.10
C ASP A 202 21.64 -1.22 -12.39
N LEU A 203 22.24 -1.28 -11.20
CA LEU A 203 22.23 -2.49 -10.37
C LEU A 203 20.79 -2.86 -9.93
N GLY A 204 19.96 -1.88 -9.59
CA GLY A 204 18.55 -2.10 -9.28
C GLY A 204 17.80 -2.75 -10.44
N LEU A 205 17.99 -2.28 -11.66
CA LEU A 205 17.38 -2.85 -12.86
C LEU A 205 17.84 -4.30 -13.10
N GLU A 206 19.11 -4.59 -12.89
CA GLU A 206 19.65 -5.96 -12.95
C GLU A 206 19.01 -6.86 -11.88
N ALA A 207 18.93 -6.38 -10.64
CA ALA A 207 18.34 -7.11 -9.52
C ALA A 207 16.86 -7.42 -9.75
N LEU A 208 16.11 -6.48 -10.33
CA LEU A 208 14.70 -6.69 -10.66
C LEU A 208 14.54 -7.77 -11.73
N ALA A 209 15.29 -7.65 -12.83
CA ALA A 209 15.28 -8.61 -13.93
C ALA A 209 15.61 -10.02 -13.44
N ASP A 210 16.66 -10.16 -12.62
CA ASP A 210 17.05 -11.42 -11.98
C ASP A 210 15.94 -11.93 -11.04
N GLY A 211 15.44 -11.11 -10.12
CA GLY A 211 14.41 -11.50 -9.16
C GLY A 211 13.07 -11.90 -9.78
N ALA A 212 12.74 -11.36 -10.95
CA ALA A 212 11.54 -11.71 -11.71
C ALA A 212 11.77 -12.76 -12.80
N GLN A 213 13.03 -13.17 -13.04
CA GLN A 213 13.43 -14.10 -14.10
C GLN A 213 12.97 -13.63 -15.50
N VAL A 214 13.23 -12.35 -15.81
CA VAL A 214 12.94 -11.72 -17.10
C VAL A 214 14.12 -10.88 -17.58
N ASP A 215 14.21 -10.60 -18.88
CA ASP A 215 15.40 -9.96 -19.46
C ASP A 215 15.35 -8.42 -19.51
N ALA A 216 14.18 -7.83 -19.20
CA ALA A 216 13.97 -6.39 -19.24
C ALA A 216 13.36 -5.84 -17.95
N ALA A 217 13.78 -4.64 -17.58
CA ALA A 217 13.29 -3.96 -16.38
C ALA A 217 13.17 -2.45 -16.59
N ILE A 218 12.26 -1.83 -15.85
CA ILE A 218 12.07 -0.37 -15.80
C ILE A 218 11.99 0.05 -14.33
N LEU A 219 12.76 1.07 -13.97
CA LEU A 219 12.83 1.61 -12.61
C LEU A 219 13.15 3.10 -12.66
N ASN A 220 12.86 3.84 -11.59
CA ASN A 220 13.20 5.25 -11.47
C ASN A 220 14.20 5.52 -10.34
N ALA A 221 15.09 6.49 -10.56
CA ALA A 221 16.18 6.84 -9.64
C ALA A 221 15.68 7.28 -8.27
N GLY A 222 14.50 7.91 -8.19
CA GLY A 222 13.92 8.42 -6.95
C GLY A 222 13.56 7.35 -5.91
N LEU A 223 13.62 6.06 -6.29
CA LEU A 223 13.46 4.95 -5.36
C LEU A 223 14.69 4.70 -4.47
N PHE A 224 15.86 5.24 -4.84
CA PHE A 224 17.09 5.10 -4.07
C PHE A 224 17.41 6.43 -3.40
N LEU A 225 17.28 6.51 -2.08
CA LEU A 225 17.39 7.80 -1.36
C LEU A 225 18.82 8.22 -1.07
N MET A 226 19.74 7.25 -1.06
CA MET A 226 21.15 7.48 -0.76
C MET A 226 22.03 6.43 -1.45
N PRO A 227 23.31 6.75 -1.73
CA PRO A 227 24.26 5.78 -2.25
C PRO A 227 24.57 4.68 -1.24
N LEU A 228 25.04 3.53 -1.71
CA LEU A 228 25.59 2.46 -0.86
C LEU A 228 27.12 2.56 -0.86
N GLY A 229 27.70 2.73 0.34
CA GLY A 229 29.14 2.85 0.53
C GLY A 229 29.90 1.54 0.32
N PRO A 230 31.24 1.59 0.15
CA PRO A 230 32.07 0.39 0.14
C PRO A 230 32.06 -0.31 1.51
N GLY A 231 32.38 -1.60 1.54
CA GLY A 231 32.38 -2.41 2.74
C GLY A 231 31.09 -3.19 2.95
N VAL A 232 30.83 -3.58 4.20
CA VAL A 232 29.66 -4.41 4.55
C VAL A 232 28.38 -3.59 4.44
N VAL A 233 27.43 -4.08 3.65
CA VAL A 233 26.07 -3.57 3.55
C VAL A 233 25.16 -4.44 4.42
N THR A 234 24.36 -3.80 5.28
CA THR A 234 23.39 -4.47 6.16
C THR A 234 21.95 -4.26 5.67
N GLN A 235 20.99 -5.00 6.24
CA GLN A 235 19.57 -4.72 5.98
C GLN A 235 19.14 -3.31 6.44
N ALA A 236 19.83 -2.73 7.43
CA ALA A 236 19.56 -1.36 7.87
C ALA A 236 19.94 -0.37 6.76
N ASP A 237 21.10 -0.56 6.13
CA ASP A 237 21.54 0.29 5.01
C ASP A 237 20.59 0.17 3.82
N LEU A 238 20.11 -1.04 3.52
CA LEU A 238 19.10 -1.25 2.48
C LEU A 238 17.75 -0.62 2.81
N LEU A 239 17.31 -0.65 4.08
CA LEU A 239 16.09 0.03 4.49
C LEU A 239 16.21 1.55 4.32
N THR A 240 17.34 2.14 4.71
CA THR A 240 17.57 3.58 4.54
C THR A 240 17.69 3.98 3.07
N CYS A 241 18.34 3.14 2.25
CA CYS A 241 18.49 3.36 0.81
C CYS A 241 17.18 3.17 0.03
N LEU A 242 16.43 2.09 0.33
CA LEU A 242 15.19 1.66 -0.35
C LEU A 242 14.05 1.47 0.66
N PRO A 243 13.51 2.55 1.28
CA PRO A 243 12.51 2.46 2.35
C PRO A 243 11.09 2.11 1.85
N HIS A 244 10.95 1.86 0.55
CA HIS A 244 9.68 1.69 -0.13
C HIS A 244 9.06 0.31 0.18
N PRO A 245 7.83 0.24 0.69
CA PRO A 245 7.07 -1.01 0.77
C PRO A 245 6.44 -1.35 -0.59
N MET A 246 7.29 -1.54 -1.61
CA MET A 246 6.88 -1.87 -2.97
C MET A 246 7.27 -3.30 -3.32
N HIS A 247 6.40 -4.01 -4.03
CA HIS A 247 6.68 -5.31 -4.61
C HIS A 247 7.09 -5.17 -6.07
N LEU A 248 7.70 -6.22 -6.60
CA LEU A 248 7.93 -6.32 -8.05
C LEU A 248 6.61 -6.53 -8.78
N LEU A 249 6.51 -5.95 -9.97
CA LEU A 249 5.39 -6.07 -10.87
C LEU A 249 5.91 -6.54 -12.23
N LYS A 250 5.55 -7.77 -12.64
CA LYS A 250 5.72 -8.20 -14.02
C LYS A 250 4.58 -7.62 -14.85
N VAL A 251 4.92 -7.02 -15.98
CA VAL A 251 3.99 -6.40 -16.92
C VAL A 251 4.22 -7.01 -18.29
N THR A 252 3.17 -7.57 -18.89
CA THR A 252 3.18 -8.03 -20.28
C THR A 252 2.36 -7.10 -21.15
N LEU A 253 2.96 -6.62 -22.25
CA LEU A 253 2.33 -5.73 -23.23
C LEU A 253 2.64 -6.20 -24.65
N SER A 254 1.70 -5.96 -25.57
CA SER A 254 2.01 -6.06 -27.01
C SER A 254 3.03 -5.00 -27.44
N GLY A 255 3.78 -5.23 -28.51
CA GLY A 255 4.81 -4.31 -28.98
C GLY A 255 4.32 -2.87 -29.23
N LYS A 256 3.10 -2.70 -29.75
CA LYS A 256 2.49 -1.36 -29.91
C LYS A 256 2.22 -0.66 -28.57
N GLU A 257 1.81 -1.40 -27.56
CA GLU A 257 1.55 -0.85 -26.23
C GLU A 257 2.83 -0.60 -25.45
N LEU A 258 3.84 -1.47 -25.59
CA LEU A 258 5.18 -1.21 -25.06
C LEU A 258 5.78 0.05 -25.70
N TRP A 259 5.64 0.22 -27.02
CA TRP A 259 6.04 1.47 -27.67
C TRP A 259 5.32 2.67 -27.07
N ARG A 260 4.00 2.58 -26.88
CA ARG A 260 3.18 3.66 -26.29
C ARG A 260 3.66 4.02 -24.88
N LEU A 261 3.86 3.02 -24.02
CA LEU A 261 4.38 3.19 -22.67
C LEU A 261 5.75 3.91 -22.66
N ILE A 262 6.68 3.45 -23.51
CA ILE A 262 8.01 4.07 -23.58
C ILE A 262 7.92 5.50 -24.10
N MET A 263 7.01 5.82 -25.03
CA MET A 263 6.77 7.20 -25.45
C MET A 263 6.14 8.05 -24.34
N GLU A 264 5.25 7.50 -23.51
CA GLU A 264 4.73 8.18 -22.31
C GLU A 264 5.87 8.51 -21.33
N MET A 265 6.78 7.56 -21.10
CA MET A 265 7.96 7.74 -20.26
C MET A 265 8.90 8.82 -20.81
N GLU A 266 9.28 8.74 -22.09
CA GLU A 266 10.19 9.69 -22.70
C GLU A 266 9.60 11.10 -22.79
N LYS A 267 8.28 11.22 -23.05
CA LYS A 267 7.57 12.51 -23.05
C LYS A 267 7.62 13.17 -21.66
N ASN A 268 7.42 12.41 -20.59
CA ASN A 268 7.36 12.93 -19.23
C ASN A 268 8.74 13.02 -18.54
N ARG A 269 9.79 12.40 -19.10
CA ARG A 269 11.09 12.18 -18.42
C ARG A 269 11.72 13.44 -17.82
N MET A 270 11.79 14.54 -18.58
CA MET A 270 12.42 15.79 -18.10
C MET A 270 11.65 16.41 -16.93
N PHE A 271 10.32 16.32 -16.95
CA PHE A 271 9.46 16.75 -15.86
C PHE A 271 9.65 15.84 -14.64
N LEU A 272 9.60 14.52 -14.84
CA LEU A 272 9.69 13.53 -13.77
C LEU A 272 11.02 13.54 -13.01
N ARG A 273 12.13 13.90 -13.68
CA ARG A 273 13.43 14.09 -13.02
C ARG A 273 13.40 15.04 -11.83
N HIS A 274 12.46 15.98 -11.80
CA HIS A 274 12.33 16.99 -10.74
C HIS A 274 10.96 16.96 -10.05
N PHE A 275 10.06 16.07 -10.47
CA PHE A 275 8.70 16.02 -9.95
C PHE A 275 8.69 15.50 -8.52
N HIS A 276 8.25 16.32 -7.58
CA HIS A 276 8.04 15.89 -6.20
C HIS A 276 6.87 14.92 -6.11
N MET A 277 7.13 13.73 -5.57
CA MET A 277 6.13 12.67 -5.44
C MET A 277 6.06 12.16 -4.01
N ILE A 278 4.85 12.02 -3.48
CA ILE A 278 4.57 11.49 -2.14
C ILE A 278 3.34 10.59 -2.24
N GLY A 279 3.29 9.51 -1.46
CA GLY A 279 2.16 8.58 -1.42
C GLY A 279 2.35 7.35 -2.30
N MET A 280 1.32 6.50 -2.42
CA MET A 280 1.34 5.27 -3.24
C MET A 280 2.57 4.38 -2.99
N SER A 281 2.91 4.14 -1.72
CA SER A 281 4.14 3.42 -1.29
C SER A 281 5.47 4.12 -1.61
N PHE A 282 5.47 5.27 -2.27
CA PHE A 282 6.66 6.07 -2.46
C PHE A 282 7.06 6.82 -1.18
N ARG A 283 8.37 6.82 -0.89
CA ARG A 283 9.01 7.39 0.31
C ARG A 283 10.19 8.31 -0.05
N GLY A 284 10.40 8.57 -1.34
CA GLY A 284 11.43 9.49 -1.81
C GLY A 284 10.94 10.93 -1.87
N LYS A 285 11.79 11.81 -2.41
CA LYS A 285 11.49 13.24 -2.57
C LYS A 285 10.98 13.57 -3.97
N ILE A 286 11.71 13.11 -4.98
CA ILE A 286 11.44 13.32 -6.41
C ILE A 286 11.33 11.98 -7.13
N PHE A 287 10.61 11.91 -8.25
CA PHE A 287 10.52 10.69 -9.05
C PHE A 287 11.88 10.31 -9.67
N GLY A 288 12.65 11.29 -10.16
CA GLY A 288 13.99 11.06 -10.71
C GLY A 288 13.98 10.46 -12.12
N ASP A 289 15.17 10.19 -12.67
CA ASP A 289 15.30 9.68 -14.03
C ASP A 289 14.80 8.24 -14.16
N ILE A 290 14.31 7.88 -15.34
CA ILE A 290 13.87 6.53 -15.68
C ILE A 290 15.06 5.75 -16.23
N GLY A 291 15.32 4.58 -15.67
CA GLY A 291 16.31 3.63 -16.14
C GLY A 291 15.63 2.46 -16.87
N TYR A 292 16.33 1.93 -17.87
CA TYR A 292 15.88 0.81 -18.68
C TYR A 292 16.94 -0.28 -18.72
N ARG A 293 16.51 -1.53 -18.58
CA ARG A 293 17.28 -2.74 -18.90
C ARG A 293 16.57 -3.48 -20.02
N GLY A 294 17.33 -3.95 -21.01
CA GLY A 294 16.80 -4.67 -22.17
C GLY A 294 16.04 -3.79 -23.18
N ILE A 295 15.81 -2.51 -22.85
CA ILE A 295 15.08 -1.55 -23.69
C ILE A 295 16.00 -0.37 -24.01
N SER A 296 15.99 0.07 -25.26
CA SER A 296 16.67 1.30 -25.69
C SER A 296 15.78 2.11 -26.62
N VAL A 297 16.00 3.42 -26.66
CA VAL A 297 15.12 4.35 -27.38
C VAL A 297 15.94 5.29 -28.25
N ASN A 298 15.62 5.32 -29.54
CA ASN A 298 16.00 6.42 -30.41
C ASN A 298 14.87 7.45 -30.41
N ARG A 299 15.06 8.55 -29.66
CA ARG A 299 14.03 9.59 -29.48
C ARG A 299 13.69 10.31 -30.77
N GLU A 300 14.69 10.61 -31.59
CA GLU A 300 14.51 11.35 -32.85
C GLU A 300 13.65 10.56 -33.83
N LYS A 301 13.91 9.27 -33.95
CA LYS A 301 13.16 8.36 -34.84
C LYS A 301 11.93 7.74 -34.18
N ARG A 302 11.72 8.00 -32.88
CA ARG A 302 10.69 7.35 -32.05
C ARG A 302 10.72 5.82 -32.18
N VAL A 303 11.92 5.25 -32.24
CA VAL A 303 12.10 3.80 -32.33
C VAL A 303 12.46 3.25 -30.95
N VAL A 304 11.71 2.25 -30.51
CA VAL A 304 12.01 1.48 -29.31
C VAL A 304 12.60 0.15 -29.75
N LEU A 305 13.72 -0.24 -29.14
CA LEU A 305 14.39 -1.50 -29.39
C LEU A 305 14.34 -2.38 -28.14
N TRP A 306 13.95 -3.63 -28.32
CA TRP A 306 14.03 -4.71 -27.34
C TRP A 306 15.25 -5.57 -27.63
N HIS A 307 16.22 -5.58 -26.71
CA HIS A 307 17.54 -6.20 -26.90
C HIS A 307 18.20 -5.86 -28.25
N GLY A 308 18.10 -4.59 -28.65
CA GLY A 308 18.67 -4.08 -29.90
C GLY A 308 17.85 -4.33 -31.17
N LYS A 309 16.70 -5.01 -31.08
CA LYS A 309 15.80 -5.25 -32.21
C LYS A 309 14.55 -4.37 -32.14
N PRO A 310 14.03 -3.82 -33.25
CA PRO A 310 12.76 -3.10 -33.25
C PRO A 310 11.61 -3.96 -32.74
N LEU A 311 10.67 -3.33 -32.03
CA LEU A 311 9.44 -4.01 -31.59
C LEU A 311 8.60 -4.46 -32.78
N VAL A 312 8.04 -5.66 -32.68
CA VAL A 312 6.99 -6.16 -33.56
C VAL A 312 5.64 -5.85 -32.91
N PRO A 313 4.72 -5.10 -33.56
CA PRO A 313 3.53 -4.54 -32.91
C PRO A 313 2.65 -5.53 -32.14
N GLU A 314 2.50 -6.75 -32.64
CA GLU A 314 1.60 -7.77 -32.08
C GLU A 314 2.32 -8.82 -31.21
N GLU A 315 3.65 -8.80 -31.15
CA GLU A 315 4.40 -9.68 -30.23
C GLU A 315 4.22 -9.21 -28.78
N GLN A 316 4.28 -10.16 -27.85
CA GLN A 316 4.18 -9.89 -26.41
C GLN A 316 5.57 -9.72 -25.79
N TYR A 317 5.73 -8.65 -25.03
CA TYR A 317 6.97 -8.30 -24.33
C TYR A 317 6.68 -8.22 -22.84
N THR A 318 7.48 -8.94 -22.06
CA THR A 318 7.37 -8.97 -20.59
C THR A 318 8.56 -8.27 -19.97
N PHE A 319 8.30 -7.26 -19.14
CA PHE A 319 9.32 -6.59 -18.33
C PHE A 319 8.88 -6.55 -16.87
N VAL A 320 9.82 -6.25 -15.98
CA VAL A 320 9.54 -6.04 -14.56
C VAL A 320 9.73 -4.58 -14.15
N THR A 321 8.86 -4.11 -13.28
CA THR A 321 8.98 -2.84 -12.58
C THR A 321 8.51 -3.01 -11.13
N VAL A 322 8.08 -1.95 -10.46
CA VAL A 322 7.47 -2.00 -9.12
C VAL A 322 6.01 -1.60 -9.15
N ASP A 323 5.23 -2.14 -8.21
CA ASP A 323 3.78 -1.96 -8.09
C ASP A 323 3.30 -0.49 -8.10
N ASN A 324 4.11 0.44 -7.61
CA ASN A 324 3.83 1.88 -7.69
C ASN A 324 3.55 2.38 -9.12
N PHE A 325 4.18 1.80 -10.15
CA PHE A 325 3.95 2.21 -11.54
C PHE A 325 2.52 1.94 -12.03
N LEU A 326 1.79 1.03 -11.36
CA LEU A 326 0.40 0.74 -11.68
C LEU A 326 -0.55 1.88 -11.27
N PHE A 327 -0.16 2.68 -10.28
CA PHE A 327 -1.06 3.66 -9.65
C PHE A 327 -0.72 5.11 -9.97
N ILE A 328 0.44 5.37 -10.58
CA ILE A 328 0.83 6.73 -10.96
C ILE A 328 0.16 7.16 -12.27
N PRO A 329 -0.27 8.43 -12.39
CA PRO A 329 -1.05 8.89 -13.55
C PRO A 329 -0.23 9.04 -14.83
N PHE A 330 1.09 8.87 -14.77
CA PHE A 330 2.00 9.18 -15.88
C PHE A 330 2.07 8.06 -16.92
N PHE A 331 1.77 6.83 -16.53
CA PHE A 331 1.93 5.63 -17.37
C PHE A 331 0.66 4.78 -17.41
N PRO A 332 -0.48 5.35 -17.83
CA PRO A 332 -1.77 4.66 -17.80
C PRO A 332 -1.79 3.39 -18.66
N THR A 333 -0.84 3.25 -19.60
CA THR A 333 -0.70 2.02 -20.39
C THR A 333 -0.50 0.76 -19.54
N ILE A 334 0.21 0.84 -18.42
CA ILE A 334 0.40 -0.31 -17.53
C ILE A 334 -0.94 -0.76 -16.94
N GLU A 335 -1.72 0.18 -16.41
CA GLU A 335 -3.02 -0.12 -15.79
C GLU A 335 -4.06 -0.57 -16.82
N ILE A 336 -4.16 0.13 -17.95
CA ILE A 336 -5.23 -0.06 -18.93
C ILE A 336 -4.98 -1.27 -19.83
N MET A 337 -3.73 -1.50 -20.24
CA MET A 337 -3.38 -2.49 -21.28
C MET A 337 -2.51 -3.64 -20.76
N GLY A 338 -1.90 -3.49 -19.57
CA GLY A 338 -0.96 -4.47 -19.03
C GLY A 338 -1.64 -5.73 -18.53
N SER A 339 -1.10 -6.89 -18.90
CA SER A 339 -1.29 -8.10 -18.08
C SER A 339 -0.29 -8.05 -16.93
N ASN A 340 -0.82 -7.78 -15.73
CA ASN A 340 -0.06 -7.37 -14.56
C ASN A 340 -0.03 -8.48 -13.51
N GLU A 341 1.17 -8.89 -13.10
CA GLU A 341 1.40 -9.91 -12.07
C GLU A 341 2.29 -9.35 -10.95
N LEU A 342 1.72 -9.23 -9.75
CA LEU A 342 2.46 -8.83 -8.55
C LEU A 342 3.25 -10.01 -7.98
N LEU A 343 4.55 -9.80 -7.76
CA LEU A 343 5.45 -10.81 -7.22
C LEU A 343 5.59 -10.68 -5.70
N PHE A 344 4.97 -11.62 -4.99
CA PHE A 344 5.05 -11.75 -3.54
C PHE A 344 6.02 -12.87 -3.12
N PRO A 345 6.53 -12.86 -1.87
CA PRO A 345 6.29 -11.87 -0.80
C PRO A 345 7.38 -10.79 -0.70
N LYS A 346 8.34 -10.79 -1.63
CA LYS A 346 9.55 -9.96 -1.50
C LYS A 346 9.28 -8.51 -1.88
N LEU A 347 9.80 -7.60 -1.06
CA LEU A 347 9.82 -6.18 -1.37
C LEU A 347 11.05 -5.84 -2.23
N LEU A 348 11.00 -4.70 -2.92
CA LEU A 348 12.10 -4.14 -3.73
C LEU A 348 13.45 -4.25 -3.03
N ARG A 349 13.53 -3.81 -1.77
CA ARG A 349 14.77 -3.85 -0.98
C ARG A 349 15.27 -5.27 -0.69
N ASN A 350 14.37 -6.25 -0.58
CA ASN A 350 14.75 -7.64 -0.37
C ASN A 350 15.35 -8.22 -1.65
N VAL A 351 14.73 -7.96 -2.80
CA VAL A 351 15.22 -8.40 -4.11
C VAL A 351 16.59 -7.79 -4.41
N VAL A 352 16.75 -6.48 -4.20
CA VAL A 352 18.06 -5.82 -4.36
C VAL A 352 19.10 -6.39 -3.40
N GLY A 353 18.73 -6.65 -2.15
CA GLY A 353 19.62 -7.25 -1.16
C GLY A 353 20.10 -8.66 -1.54
N GLU A 354 19.20 -9.52 -2.00
CA GLU A 354 19.54 -10.86 -2.47
C GLU A 354 20.46 -10.84 -3.68
N TYR A 355 20.18 -9.96 -4.66
CA TYR A 355 21.05 -9.79 -5.82
C TYR A 355 22.45 -9.29 -5.43
N LEU A 356 22.52 -8.34 -4.48
CA LEU A 356 23.80 -7.88 -3.92
C LEU A 356 24.57 -9.02 -3.24
N ALA A 357 23.90 -9.86 -2.46
CA ALA A 357 24.52 -10.99 -1.77
C ALA A 357 25.11 -12.01 -2.77
N GLN A 358 24.44 -12.24 -3.89
CA GLN A 358 24.95 -13.11 -4.96
C GLN A 358 26.15 -12.49 -5.70
N LYS A 359 26.07 -11.20 -6.03
CA LYS A 359 27.08 -10.49 -6.82
C LYS A 359 28.32 -10.12 -6.01
N TYR A 360 28.15 -9.83 -4.72
CA TYR A 360 29.19 -9.36 -3.81
C TYR A 360 29.08 -10.10 -2.46
N PRO A 361 29.36 -11.41 -2.42
CA PRO A 361 29.31 -12.19 -1.18
C PRO A 361 30.25 -11.61 -0.10
N LEU A 362 29.91 -11.87 1.17
CA LEU A 362 30.54 -11.27 2.36
C LEU A 362 32.05 -11.52 2.52
#